data_AF-A0A6J4L4K9-F1
#
_entry.id   AF-A0A6J4L4K9-F1
#
_cell.length_a   1.000
_cell.length_b   1.000
_cell.length_c   1.000
_cell.angle_alpha   90.00
_cell.angle_beta   90.00
_cell.angle_gamma   90.00
#
_symmetry.space_group_name_H-M   'P 1'
#
loop_
_entity.id
_entity.type
_entity.pdbx_description
1 polymer ?
#
loop_
_entity_poly.entity_id
_entity_poly.type
_entity_poly.pdbx_seq_one_letter_code
_entity_poly.pdbx_strand_id
1 'polypeptide(L)'
;MGGWGVDALVGHQTRPHRDLDIDIDAACEQTALSVLADLGYALQTDWRPNRVELVAAGRGWVDLHPLLLDEDGSARQASLDGGYHVFPASFFTAGSLGGVIVPCVSAQAQRVFRTGYEPRSVDVHDLTMLDELEDRQAPIEDA
;
A
#
# COMPACT_ATOMS: atom_id res chain seq x y z
N MET A 1 -1.07 0.74 -0.43
CA MET A 1 0.25 0.60 0.22
C MET A 1 1.38 0.61 -0.82
N GLY A 2 2.54 0.02 -0.54
CA GLY A 2 3.59 -0.24 -1.54
C GLY A 2 4.27 1.01 -2.09
N GLY A 3 4.93 0.87 -3.24
CA GLY A 3 5.69 1.94 -3.90
C GLY A 3 4.80 3.11 -4.33
N TRP A 4 3.62 2.84 -4.90
CA TRP A 4 2.65 3.89 -5.23
C TRP A 4 2.16 4.65 -3.99
N GLY A 5 2.06 3.99 -2.83
CA GLY A 5 1.74 4.65 -1.56
C GLY A 5 2.84 5.60 -1.10
N VAL A 6 4.12 5.28 -1.34
CA VAL A 6 5.24 6.20 -1.06
C VAL A 6 5.15 7.41 -1.98
N ASP A 7 4.95 7.20 -3.27
CA ASP A 7 4.79 8.29 -4.25
C ASP A 7 3.57 9.18 -3.94
N ALA A 8 2.50 8.61 -3.40
CA ALA A 8 1.36 9.39 -2.93
C ALA A 8 1.72 10.31 -1.75
N LEU A 9 2.50 9.83 -0.79
CA LEU A 9 2.98 10.66 0.33
C LEU A 9 3.91 11.78 -0.16
N VAL A 10 4.78 11.46 -1.13
CA VAL A 10 5.72 12.41 -1.74
C VAL A 10 5.00 13.44 -2.63
N GLY A 11 3.87 13.06 -3.24
CA GLY A 11 3.05 13.92 -4.09
C GLY A 11 3.27 13.75 -5.60
N HIS A 12 4.18 12.87 -6.02
CA HIS A 12 4.50 12.62 -7.44
C HIS A 12 5.17 11.26 -7.62
N GLN A 13 5.20 10.77 -8.87
CA GLN A 13 5.84 9.49 -9.17
C GLN A 13 7.38 9.61 -9.11
N THR A 14 8.04 8.79 -8.29
CA THR A 14 9.50 8.87 -8.05
C THR A 14 10.29 7.79 -8.80
N ARG A 15 9.62 6.70 -9.20
CA ARG A 15 10.20 5.60 -9.99
C ARG A 15 9.11 4.83 -10.76
N PRO A 16 9.48 3.99 -11.74
CA PRO A 16 8.53 3.01 -12.28
C PRO A 16 8.10 2.00 -11.21
N HIS A 17 6.84 1.60 -11.27
CA HIS A 17 6.25 0.57 -10.40
C HIS A 17 5.83 -0.63 -11.24
N ARG A 18 6.12 -1.84 -10.75
CA ARG A 18 5.74 -3.10 -11.40
C ARG A 18 4.26 -3.42 -11.17
N ASP A 19 3.80 -3.12 -9.97
CA ASP A 19 2.55 -3.54 -9.37
C ASP A 19 1.84 -2.36 -8.70
N LEU A 20 0.58 -2.59 -8.34
CA LEU A 20 -0.25 -1.73 -7.51
C LEU A 20 -0.77 -2.55 -6.32
N ASP A 21 -0.34 -2.21 -5.11
CA ASP A 21 -0.81 -2.84 -3.88
C ASP A 21 -1.97 -2.03 -3.25
N ILE A 22 -3.14 -2.66 -3.13
CA ILE A 22 -4.37 -2.03 -2.63
C ILE A 22 -4.87 -2.75 -1.38
N ASP A 23 -4.87 -2.03 -0.26
CA ASP A 23 -5.63 -2.38 0.93
C ASP A 23 -7.12 -2.13 0.65
N ILE A 24 -7.97 -3.14 0.83
CA ILE A 24 -9.42 -3.02 0.59
C ILE A 24 -10.21 -3.51 1.79
N ASP A 25 -11.40 -2.97 2.01
CA ASP A 25 -12.37 -3.62 2.89
C ASP A 25 -12.66 -5.03 2.33
N ALA A 26 -12.48 -6.05 3.15
CA ALA A 26 -12.74 -7.45 2.79
C ALA A 26 -14.19 -7.66 2.32
N ALA A 27 -15.15 -6.87 2.80
CA ALA A 27 -16.53 -6.90 2.31
C ALA A 27 -16.67 -6.46 0.84
N CYS A 28 -15.70 -5.69 0.32
CA CYS A 28 -15.67 -5.23 -1.06
C CYS A 28 -14.83 -6.11 -2.00
N GLU A 29 -14.22 -7.20 -1.50
CA GLU A 29 -13.30 -8.04 -2.29
C GLU A 29 -13.93 -8.51 -3.61
N GLN A 30 -15.15 -9.05 -3.56
CA GLN A 30 -15.82 -9.56 -4.75
C GLN A 30 -16.11 -8.46 -5.78
N THR A 31 -16.43 -7.25 -5.31
CA THR A 31 -16.64 -6.08 -6.18
C THR A 31 -15.32 -5.66 -6.82
N ALA A 32 -14.23 -5.59 -6.05
CA ALA A 32 -12.90 -5.26 -6.55
C ALA A 32 -12.43 -6.27 -7.61
N LEU A 33 -12.58 -7.56 -7.35
CA LEU A 33 -12.26 -8.63 -8.30
C LEU A 33 -13.07 -8.51 -9.60
N SER A 34 -14.35 -8.16 -9.51
CA SER A 34 -15.21 -8.00 -10.68
C SER A 34 -14.77 -6.80 -11.54
N VAL A 35 -14.47 -5.66 -10.90
CA VAL A 35 -13.94 -4.47 -11.59
C VAL A 35 -12.60 -4.77 -12.27
N LEU A 36 -11.70 -5.47 -11.60
CA LEU A 36 -10.42 -5.85 -12.17
C LEU A 36 -10.59 -6.83 -13.34
N ALA A 37 -11.50 -7.79 -13.25
CA ALA A 37 -11.83 -8.71 -14.34
C ALA A 37 -12.37 -7.97 -15.57
N ASP A 38 -13.26 -6.99 -15.38
CA ASP A 38 -13.77 -6.14 -16.47
C ASP A 38 -12.67 -5.29 -17.14
N LEU A 39 -11.61 -4.97 -16.39
CA LEU A 39 -10.40 -4.30 -16.89
C LEU A 39 -9.40 -5.27 -17.56
N GLY A 40 -9.71 -6.57 -17.60
CA GLY A 40 -8.89 -7.61 -18.23
C GLY A 40 -7.81 -8.21 -17.33
N TYR A 41 -7.88 -7.98 -16.02
CA TYR A 41 -7.01 -8.66 -15.05
C TYR A 41 -7.50 -10.08 -14.80
N ALA A 42 -6.57 -11.03 -14.79
CA ALA A 42 -6.82 -12.42 -14.45
C ALA A 42 -6.09 -12.79 -13.16
N LEU A 43 -6.67 -13.71 -12.40
CA LEU A 43 -6.07 -14.27 -11.20
C LEU A 43 -4.70 -14.90 -11.52
N GLN A 44 -3.66 -14.52 -10.80
CA GLN A 44 -2.33 -15.13 -10.89
C GLN A 44 -2.02 -15.94 -9.64
N THR A 45 -2.20 -15.34 -8.46
CA THR A 45 -1.92 -15.96 -7.17
C THR A 45 -3.10 -15.73 -6.24
N ASP A 46 -3.55 -16.77 -5.54
CA ASP A 46 -4.70 -16.69 -4.63
C ASP A 46 -4.33 -17.24 -3.25
N TRP A 47 -4.15 -16.35 -2.28
CA TRP A 47 -3.86 -16.65 -0.88
C TRP A 47 -4.95 -16.09 0.04
N ARG A 48 -6.17 -15.93 -0.45
CA ARG A 48 -7.26 -15.38 0.36
C ARG A 48 -7.51 -16.22 1.62
N PRO A 49 -7.84 -15.58 2.75
CA PRO A 49 -8.18 -14.15 2.90
C PRO A 49 -6.98 -13.19 3.07
N ASN A 50 -5.73 -13.63 2.94
CA ASN A 50 -4.55 -12.77 3.14
C ASN A 50 -4.32 -11.79 1.96
N ARG A 51 -4.26 -12.33 0.74
CA ARG A 51 -3.92 -11.58 -0.48
C ARG A 51 -4.42 -12.28 -1.73
N VAL A 52 -4.73 -11.51 -2.76
CA VAL A 52 -4.90 -12.02 -4.12
C VAL A 52 -4.14 -11.15 -5.12
N GLU A 53 -3.32 -11.77 -5.96
CA GLU A 53 -2.55 -11.12 -7.02
C GLU A 53 -3.23 -11.38 -8.37
N LEU A 54 -3.45 -10.32 -9.14
CA LEU A 54 -4.00 -10.37 -10.48
C LEU A 54 -3.05 -9.71 -11.47
N VAL A 55 -3.09 -10.15 -12.73
CA VAL A 55 -2.24 -9.64 -13.80
C VAL A 55 -3.05 -9.36 -15.06
N ALA A 56 -2.72 -8.27 -15.75
CA ALA A 56 -3.24 -7.97 -17.07
C ALA A 56 -2.09 -7.74 -18.05
N ALA A 57 -2.19 -8.35 -19.25
CA ALA A 57 -1.17 -8.23 -20.28
C ALA A 57 -0.94 -6.75 -20.65
N GLY A 58 0.32 -6.31 -20.56
CA GLY A 58 0.70 -4.93 -20.85
C GLY A 58 0.31 -3.88 -19.80
N ARG A 59 -0.30 -4.29 -18.66
CA ARG A 59 -0.73 -3.38 -17.58
C ARG A 59 -0.11 -3.68 -16.22
N GLY A 60 0.59 -4.80 -16.07
CA GLY A 60 1.26 -5.18 -14.83
C GLY A 60 0.36 -5.91 -13.85
N TRP A 61 0.72 -5.85 -12.57
CA TRP A 61 0.09 -6.61 -11.49
C TRP A 61 -0.71 -5.70 -10.54
N VAL A 62 -1.75 -6.27 -9.94
CA VAL A 62 -2.50 -5.67 -8.84
C VAL A 62 -2.56 -6.70 -7.71
N ASP A 63 -2.05 -6.32 -6.55
CA ASP A 63 -2.18 -7.09 -5.31
C ASP A 63 -3.29 -6.47 -4.48
N LEU A 64 -4.35 -7.25 -4.23
CA LEU A 64 -5.40 -6.87 -3.28
C LEU A 64 -5.09 -7.50 -1.93
N HIS A 65 -5.16 -6.68 -0.89
CA HIS A 65 -4.98 -7.04 0.51
C HIS A 65 -6.28 -6.79 1.27
N PRO A 66 -7.14 -7.82 1.43
CA PRO A 66 -8.39 -7.69 2.18
C PRO A 66 -8.12 -7.40 3.66
N LEU A 67 -8.75 -6.34 4.18
CA LEU A 67 -8.69 -5.92 5.57
C LEU A 67 -10.08 -6.01 6.20
N LEU A 68 -10.15 -6.53 7.43
CA LEU A 68 -11.29 -6.33 8.31
C LEU A 68 -11.12 -4.95 8.97
N LEU A 69 -11.99 -4.01 8.65
CA LEU A 69 -11.96 -2.66 9.18
C LEU A 69 -12.76 -2.59 10.50
N ASP A 70 -12.16 -1.99 11.52
CA ASP A 70 -12.79 -1.77 12.82
C ASP A 70 -13.29 -0.31 12.94
N GLU A 71 -14.30 -0.06 13.77
CA GLU A 71 -14.96 1.26 13.88
C GLU A 71 -14.03 2.38 14.38
N ASP A 72 -12.96 2.04 15.08
CA ASP A 72 -11.95 2.99 15.58
C ASP A 72 -10.92 3.39 14.50
N GLY A 73 -11.09 2.90 13.27
CA GLY A 73 -10.20 3.13 12.13
C GLY A 73 -8.99 2.20 12.08
N SER A 74 -8.83 1.30 13.06
CA SER A 74 -7.86 0.21 12.96
C SER A 74 -8.34 -0.87 11.99
N ALA A 75 -7.42 -1.75 11.60
CA ALA A 75 -7.74 -2.82 10.67
C ALA A 75 -6.96 -4.09 10.98
N ARG A 76 -7.46 -5.22 10.48
CA ARG A 76 -6.84 -6.54 10.64
C ARG A 76 -6.74 -7.27 9.31
N GLN A 77 -5.58 -7.85 9.03
CA GLN A 77 -5.35 -8.72 7.86
C GLN A 77 -5.09 -10.14 8.32
N ALA A 78 -5.70 -11.12 7.66
CA ALA A 78 -5.43 -12.53 7.95
C ALA A 78 -3.97 -12.88 7.64
N SER A 79 -3.29 -13.59 8.55
CA SER A 79 -1.92 -14.05 8.32
C SER A 79 -1.88 -15.40 7.60
N LEU A 80 -0.81 -15.65 6.83
CA LEU A 80 -0.59 -16.93 6.15
C LEU A 80 -0.30 -18.10 7.13
N ASP A 81 0.20 -17.80 8.32
CA ASP A 81 0.46 -18.79 9.39
C ASP A 81 -0.71 -18.93 10.39
N GLY A 82 -1.83 -18.26 10.12
CA GLY A 82 -3.03 -18.24 10.95
C GLY A 82 -3.08 -17.03 11.91
N GLY A 83 -4.30 -16.65 12.31
CA GLY A 83 -4.51 -15.43 13.09
C GLY A 83 -4.53 -14.17 12.23
N TYR A 84 -4.21 -13.03 12.83
CA TYR A 84 -4.31 -11.71 12.19
C TYR A 84 -3.11 -10.80 12.53
N HIS A 85 -2.66 -10.05 11.54
CA HIS A 85 -1.87 -8.83 11.76
C HIS A 85 -2.83 -7.68 12.09
N VAL A 86 -2.48 -6.88 13.10
CA VAL A 86 -3.27 -5.72 13.54
C VAL A 86 -2.57 -4.45 13.10
N PHE A 87 -3.30 -3.56 12.44
CA PHE A 87 -2.82 -2.27 11.97
C PHE A 87 -3.57 -1.16 12.71
N PRO A 88 -2.89 -0.31 13.49
CA PRO A 88 -3.54 0.78 14.20
C PRO A 88 -4.05 1.84 13.21
N ALA A 89 -5.05 2.64 13.60
CA ALA A 89 -5.61 3.69 12.76
C ALA A 89 -4.55 4.68 12.22
N SER A 90 -3.46 4.91 12.98
CA SER A 90 -2.33 5.77 12.55
C SER A 90 -1.55 5.24 11.35
N PHE A 91 -1.79 4.00 10.92
CA PHE A 91 -1.20 3.44 9.71
C PHE A 91 -1.91 3.92 8.44
N PHE A 92 -3.11 4.49 8.55
CA PHE A 92 -3.87 4.96 7.41
C PHE A 92 -3.87 6.49 7.37
N THR A 93 -3.61 7.05 6.19
CA THR A 93 -3.56 8.49 5.95
C THR A 93 -3.98 8.78 4.50
N ALA A 94 -3.78 10.01 4.04
CA ALA A 94 -3.95 10.38 2.64
C ALA A 94 -2.69 11.06 2.09
N GLY A 95 -2.44 10.82 0.81
CA GLY A 95 -1.43 11.49 0.00
C GLY A 95 -2.06 12.10 -1.25
N SER A 96 -1.23 12.50 -2.22
CA SER A 96 -1.68 13.04 -3.50
C SER A 96 -0.92 12.42 -4.67
N LEU A 97 -1.61 12.05 -5.74
CA LEU A 97 -1.02 11.65 -7.02
C LEU A 97 -1.69 12.41 -8.15
N GLY A 98 -0.91 13.16 -8.93
CA GLY A 98 -1.44 13.94 -10.04
C GLY A 98 -2.49 14.98 -9.60
N GLY A 99 -2.40 15.49 -8.37
CA GLY A 99 -3.38 16.42 -7.79
C GLY A 99 -4.64 15.76 -7.23
N VAL A 100 -4.76 14.43 -7.28
CA VAL A 100 -5.87 13.67 -6.69
C VAL A 100 -5.45 13.19 -5.31
N ILE A 101 -6.26 13.51 -4.30
CA ILE A 101 -6.06 12.97 -2.94
C ILE A 101 -6.43 11.49 -2.94
N VAL A 102 -5.50 10.65 -2.48
CA VAL A 102 -5.66 9.19 -2.43
C VAL A 102 -5.42 8.67 -1.01
N PRO A 103 -6.28 7.78 -0.48
CA PRO A 103 -5.97 7.04 0.74
C PRO A 103 -4.71 6.20 0.55
N CYS A 104 -3.82 6.21 1.52
CA CYS A 104 -2.59 5.42 1.50
C CYS A 104 -2.12 5.08 2.92
N VAL A 105 -1.13 4.21 3.02
CA VAL A 105 -0.51 3.88 4.30
C VAL A 105 0.52 4.95 4.69
N SER A 106 0.63 5.28 5.97
CA SER A 106 1.49 6.34 6.49
C SER A 106 2.99 6.03 6.31
N ALA A 107 3.84 7.06 6.39
CA ALA A 107 5.29 6.89 6.32
C ALA A 107 5.79 5.89 7.38
N GLN A 108 5.25 5.97 8.61
CA GLN A 108 5.52 5.01 9.67
C GLN A 108 5.19 3.57 9.24
N ALA A 109 3.99 3.34 8.69
CA ALA A 109 3.57 2.01 8.23
C ALA A 109 4.44 1.49 7.07
N GLN A 110 4.77 2.35 6.10
CA GLN A 110 5.66 2.00 4.99
C GLN A 110 7.03 1.49 5.47
N ARG A 111 7.59 2.11 6.53
CA ARG A 111 8.85 1.68 7.14
C ARG A 111 8.69 0.33 7.84
N VAL A 112 7.62 0.15 8.62
CA VAL A 112 7.33 -1.12 9.33
C VAL A 112 7.21 -2.28 8.35
N PHE A 113 6.50 -2.11 7.22
CA PHE A 113 6.32 -3.16 6.23
C PHE A 113 7.59 -3.54 5.44
N ARG A 114 8.67 -2.77 5.56
CA ARG A 114 9.99 -3.06 4.97
C ARG A 114 10.97 -3.67 5.98
N THR A 115 10.48 -4.13 7.13
CA THR A 115 11.30 -4.82 8.14
C THR A 115 11.24 -6.34 7.93
N GLY A 116 12.25 -7.05 8.42
CA GLY A 116 12.27 -8.52 8.44
C GLY A 116 12.88 -9.18 7.20
N TYR A 117 13.39 -8.41 6.25
CA TYR A 117 14.15 -8.91 5.10
C TYR A 117 15.22 -7.91 4.67
N GLU A 118 16.21 -8.37 3.89
CA GLU A 118 17.26 -7.50 3.34
C GLU A 118 16.64 -6.55 2.29
N PRO A 119 16.73 -5.21 2.46
CA PRO A 119 16.11 -4.27 1.55
C PRO A 119 16.64 -4.40 0.12
N ARG A 120 15.73 -4.41 -0.86
CA ARG A 120 16.08 -4.32 -2.29
C ARG A 120 16.39 -2.87 -2.64
N SER A 121 16.96 -2.64 -3.84
CA SER A 121 17.22 -1.29 -4.33
C SER A 121 15.98 -0.39 -4.37
N VAL A 122 14.81 -0.93 -4.72
CA VAL A 122 13.54 -0.19 -4.69
C VAL A 122 13.07 0.12 -3.27
N ASP A 123 13.37 -0.75 -2.29
CA ASP A 123 13.02 -0.51 -0.90
C ASP A 123 13.92 0.58 -0.30
N VAL A 124 15.21 0.56 -0.64
CA VAL A 124 16.16 1.62 -0.28
C VAL A 124 15.73 2.97 -0.85
N HIS A 125 15.38 3.02 -2.15
CA HIS A 125 14.85 4.23 -2.79
C HIS A 125 13.61 4.74 -2.07
N ASP A 126 12.62 3.86 -1.84
CA ASP A 126 11.37 4.22 -1.17
C ASP A 126 11.63 4.78 0.25
N LEU A 127 12.57 4.19 1.00
CA LEU A 127 12.95 4.69 2.34
C LEU A 127 13.63 6.06 2.27
N THR A 128 14.53 6.29 1.32
CA THR A 128 15.16 7.60 1.11
C THR A 128 14.12 8.68 0.80
N MET A 129 13.10 8.37 -0.03
CA MET A 129 12.02 9.32 -0.30
C MET A 129 11.21 9.69 0.94
N LEU A 130 11.02 8.74 1.87
CA LEU A 130 10.34 9.00 3.14
C LEU A 130 11.21 9.85 4.09
N ASP A 131 12.52 9.61 4.13
CA ASP A 131 13.47 10.45 4.90
C ASP A 131 13.43 11.90 4.41
N GLU A 132 13.53 12.12 3.09
CA GLU A 132 13.47 13.47 2.50
C GLU A 132 12.13 14.16 2.74
N LEU A 133 11.03 13.40 2.78
CA LEU A 133 9.70 13.94 3.09
C LEU A 133 9.63 14.44 4.54
N GLU A 134 10.16 13.67 5.48
CA GLU A 134 10.20 14.02 6.91
C GLU A 134 11.09 15.26 7.13
N ASP A 135 12.26 15.34 6.49
CA ASP A 135 13.16 16.50 6.56
C ASP A 135 12.50 17.79 6.05
N ARG A 136 11.68 17.70 5.00
CA ARG A 136 10.92 18.84 4.45
C ARG A 136 9.76 19.28 5.34
N GLN A 137 9.25 18.37 6.17
CA GLN A 137 8.15 18.63 7.09
C GLN A 137 8.63 19.01 8.49
N ALA A 138 9.92 18.84 8.78
CA ALA A 138 10.53 19.27 10.03
C ALA A 138 10.32 20.78 10.24
N PRO A 139 9.92 21.22 11.43
CA PRO A 139 9.89 22.64 11.76
C PRO A 139 11.27 23.25 11.53
N ILE A 140 11.32 24.42 10.88
CA ILE A 140 12.55 25.22 10.86
C ILE A 140 12.79 25.64 12.31
N GLU A 141 13.86 25.15 12.93
CA GLU A 141 14.30 25.67 14.23
C GLU A 141 14.72 27.14 14.03
N ASP A 142 13.95 28.07 14.58
CA ASP A 142 14.32 29.49 14.62
C ASP A 142 15.60 29.64 15.47
N ALA A 143 16.68 30.11 14.84
CA ALA A 143 17.97 30.43 15.45
C ALA A 143 18.00 31.84 16.07
#